data_AF-A0A4Q4M228-F1
#
_entry.id   AF-A0A4Q4M228-F1
#
_cell.length_a   1.000
_cell.length_b   1.000
_cell.length_c   1.000
_cell.angle_alpha   90.00
_cell.angle_beta   90.00
_cell.angle_gamma   90.00
#
_symmetry.space_group_name_H-M   'P 1'
#
loop_
_entity.id
_entity.type
_entity.pdbx_description
1 polymer ?
#
loop_
_entity_poly.entity_id
_entity_poly.type
_entity_poly.pdbx_seq_one_letter_code
_entity_poly.pdbx_strand_id
1 'polypeptide(L)'
;MWRDKLGPGSTNGHHFDGFRHYYSKNTNSHPRCYKGFPDPWGWNSEVPEGTLVISWNSLGYSQSTVGYDDESIDWDRHSLTLHTRIPRYEDWVLEVAHELGHVLGLRHEHQRFDRDRDLYFDCSKLQGYIEARDTIAAHPEWGFTIKQACESRYLGTSKKELNFWQAAEYALHTVDESHSYGRLIDHNSIMMYSSWANAADLMHGLANLPLVRWKNGPPSNGHAPDHSNAETVQWPTGISDGDKEAIQKLYPWKD
;
A
#
# COMPACT_ATOMS: atom_id res chain seq x y z
N MET A 1 13.86 -11.47 3.90
CA MET A 1 12.82 -11.50 2.86
C MET A 1 13.28 -10.79 1.59
N TRP A 2 13.26 -9.45 1.51
CA TRP A 2 13.62 -8.73 0.27
C TRP A 2 15.03 -9.02 -0.24
N ARG A 3 16.04 -8.98 0.64
CA ARG A 3 17.41 -9.37 0.28
C ARG A 3 17.49 -10.79 -0.28
N ASP A 4 16.76 -11.74 0.31
CA ASP A 4 16.79 -13.13 -0.13
C ASP A 4 16.11 -13.31 -1.49
N LYS A 5 15.11 -12.46 -1.79
CA LYS A 5 14.36 -12.48 -3.06
C LYS A 5 15.10 -11.75 -4.20
N LEU A 6 15.64 -10.58 -3.90
CA LEU A 6 16.33 -9.73 -4.88
C LEU A 6 17.79 -10.13 -5.08
N GLY A 7 18.42 -10.75 -4.09
CA GLY A 7 19.86 -11.06 -4.11
C GLY A 7 20.71 -9.94 -3.49
N PRO A 8 22.04 -9.99 -3.65
CA PRO A 8 22.94 -8.97 -3.13
C PRO A 8 22.81 -7.66 -3.92
N GLY A 9 22.80 -6.54 -3.20
CA GLY A 9 22.62 -5.20 -3.76
C GLY A 9 23.77 -4.71 -4.62
N SER A 10 25.00 -5.10 -4.31
CA SER A 10 26.21 -4.69 -5.03
C SER A 10 26.21 -5.01 -6.53
N THR A 11 25.41 -5.98 -6.98
CA THR A 11 25.23 -6.34 -8.40
C THR A 11 23.82 -6.02 -8.91
N ASN A 12 22.85 -5.85 -8.02
CA ASN A 12 21.43 -5.79 -8.36
C ASN A 12 20.82 -4.40 -8.14
N GLY A 13 21.63 -3.35 -8.28
CA GLY A 13 21.14 -1.96 -8.35
C GLY A 13 20.41 -1.44 -7.10
N HIS A 14 20.52 -2.12 -5.95
CA HIS A 14 19.88 -1.72 -4.69
C HIS A 14 20.85 -1.77 -3.51
N HIS A 15 20.50 -1.21 -2.35
CA HIS A 15 21.39 -1.13 -1.18
C HIS A 15 21.03 -2.09 -0.03
N PHE A 16 20.20 -3.11 -0.26
CA PHE A 16 19.89 -4.16 0.75
C PHE A 16 21.05 -5.13 1.08
N ASP A 17 22.25 -4.61 1.31
CA ASP A 17 23.43 -5.37 1.75
C ASP A 17 23.69 -5.29 3.26
N GLY A 18 22.63 -4.95 4.02
CA GLY A 18 22.65 -4.86 5.48
C GLY A 18 22.71 -3.42 6.01
N PHE A 19 22.74 -3.29 7.33
CA PHE A 19 22.79 -2.00 8.02
C PHE A 19 24.23 -1.58 8.29
N ARG A 20 24.54 -0.30 8.08
CA ARG A 20 25.82 0.30 8.45
C ARG A 20 25.57 1.50 9.34
N HIS A 21 26.40 1.67 10.36
CA HIS A 21 26.39 2.91 11.13
C HIS A 21 26.84 4.07 10.24
N TYR A 22 26.06 5.14 10.22
CA TYR A 22 26.41 6.38 9.56
C TYR A 22 26.99 7.36 10.59
N TYR A 23 28.20 7.85 10.33
CA TYR A 23 28.89 8.82 11.19
C TYR A 23 29.03 10.14 10.44
N SER A 24 28.72 11.24 11.12
CA SER A 24 29.00 12.57 10.61
C SER A 24 30.50 12.74 10.40
N LYS A 25 30.87 13.25 9.21
CA LYS A 25 32.27 13.58 8.87
C LYS A 25 32.86 14.66 9.77
N ASN A 26 32.03 15.50 10.38
CA ASN A 26 32.45 16.67 11.14
C ASN A 26 32.56 16.41 12.64
N THR A 27 31.63 15.62 13.19
CA THR A 27 31.49 15.47 14.65
C THR A 27 31.84 14.07 15.16
N ASN A 28 32.06 13.11 14.26
CA ASN A 28 32.22 11.69 14.60
C ASN A 28 31.07 11.14 15.47
N SER A 29 29.87 11.72 15.35
CA SER A 29 28.65 11.30 16.03
C SER A 29 27.62 10.76 15.03
N HIS A 30 26.57 10.09 15.52
CA HIS A 30 25.41 9.70 14.70
C HIS A 30 24.52 10.93 14.47
N PRO A 31 24.49 11.50 13.25
CA PRO A 31 23.61 12.61 12.96
C PRO A 31 22.15 12.12 12.98
N ARG A 32 21.24 12.99 13.43
CA ARG A 32 19.80 12.77 13.22
C ARG A 32 19.45 13.08 11.76
N CYS A 33 18.45 12.39 11.21
CA CYS A 33 17.96 12.67 9.86
C CYS A 33 17.42 14.11 9.73
N TYR A 34 16.80 14.63 10.80
CA TYR A 34 16.31 16.01 10.87
C TYR A 34 17.08 16.83 11.91
N LYS A 35 17.21 18.13 11.65
CA LYS A 35 18.00 19.09 12.46
C LYS A 35 17.49 19.21 13.90
N GLY A 36 16.18 19.08 14.12
CA GLY A 36 15.61 19.39 15.44
C GLY A 36 15.44 20.90 15.65
N PHE A 37 15.15 21.32 16.87
CA PHE A 37 14.90 22.74 17.18
C PHE A 37 16.01 23.69 16.68
N PRO A 38 15.69 24.84 16.06
CA PRO A 38 14.35 25.42 15.86
C PRO A 38 13.59 24.89 14.63
N ASP A 39 14.22 24.03 13.82
CA ASP A 39 13.65 23.48 12.58
C ASP A 39 13.50 21.95 12.69
N PRO A 40 12.49 21.46 13.45
CA PRO A 40 12.35 20.05 13.80
C PRO A 40 12.19 19.13 12.60
N TRP A 41 11.76 19.67 11.45
CA TRP A 41 11.52 18.94 10.21
C TRP A 41 12.54 19.25 9.12
N GLY A 42 13.44 20.19 9.35
CA GLY A 42 14.51 20.52 8.42
C GLY A 42 15.44 19.34 8.21
N TRP A 43 15.61 18.91 6.97
CA TRP A 43 16.55 17.85 6.62
C TRP A 43 17.96 18.20 7.07
N ASN A 44 18.65 17.24 7.68
CA ASN A 44 20.05 17.38 8.03
C ASN A 44 20.92 17.13 6.80
N SER A 45 21.55 18.18 6.27
CA SER A 45 22.43 18.11 5.09
C SER A 45 23.66 17.21 5.26
N GLU A 46 23.97 16.76 6.48
CA GLU A 46 24.98 15.73 6.72
C GLU A 46 24.50 14.32 6.37
N VAL A 47 23.19 14.11 6.20
CA VAL A 47 22.58 12.82 5.85
C VAL A 47 22.21 12.84 4.35
N PRO A 48 22.54 11.80 3.56
CA PRO A 48 22.19 11.75 2.14
C PRO A 48 20.67 11.86 1.93
N GLU A 49 20.22 12.74 1.02
CA GLU A 49 18.79 13.07 0.85
C GLU A 49 17.89 11.86 0.59
N GLY A 50 18.38 10.85 -0.16
CA GLY A 50 17.66 9.59 -0.41
C GLY A 50 17.62 8.59 0.76
N THR A 51 17.95 9.01 1.99
CA THR A 51 17.96 8.12 3.16
C THR A 51 16.53 7.83 3.63
N LEU A 52 16.17 6.55 3.74
CA LEU A 52 14.90 6.12 4.33
C LEU A 52 14.87 6.41 5.82
N VAL A 53 13.86 7.17 6.26
CA VAL A 53 13.60 7.40 7.68
C VAL A 53 12.66 6.33 8.20
N ILE A 54 13.15 5.48 9.11
CA ILE A 54 12.36 4.45 9.78
C ILE A 54 11.97 4.94 11.17
N SER A 55 10.67 4.94 11.46
CA SER A 55 10.13 5.31 12.77
C SER A 55 9.10 4.28 13.26
N TRP A 56 8.65 4.42 14.51
CA TRP A 56 7.61 3.57 15.06
C TRP A 56 6.45 4.39 15.65
N ASN A 57 5.25 3.84 15.58
CA ASN A 57 4.04 4.44 16.14
C ASN A 57 3.26 3.44 17.04
N SER A 58 2.30 3.97 17.79
CA SER A 58 1.37 3.20 18.62
C SER A 58 -0.08 3.22 18.08
N LEU A 59 -0.29 3.71 16.85
CA LEU A 59 -1.60 3.90 16.22
C LEU A 59 -2.19 2.60 15.65
N GLY A 60 -1.39 1.55 15.52
CA GLY A 60 -1.87 0.21 15.16
C GLY A 60 -1.93 -0.07 13.66
N TYR A 61 -1.26 0.75 12.84
CA TYR A 61 -1.06 0.52 11.41
C TYR A 61 0.34 0.98 10.98
N SER A 62 0.93 0.30 10.01
CA SER A 62 2.15 0.76 9.35
C SER A 62 1.81 1.63 8.14
N GLN A 63 2.74 2.50 7.75
CA GLN A 63 2.63 3.35 6.57
C GLN A 63 4.02 3.64 6.04
N SER A 64 4.11 3.84 4.73
CA SER A 64 5.34 4.22 4.06
C SER A 64 5.06 5.05 2.82
N THR A 65 6.08 5.77 2.37
CA THR A 65 6.07 6.44 1.07
C THR A 65 6.18 5.41 -0.05
N VAL A 66 5.61 5.72 -1.21
CA VAL A 66 5.80 4.89 -2.41
C VAL A 66 7.02 5.39 -3.18
N GLY A 67 8.18 4.79 -2.95
CA GLY A 67 9.44 5.26 -3.52
C GLY A 67 10.01 6.48 -2.79
N TYR A 68 11.00 7.12 -3.44
CA TYR A 68 11.55 8.42 -3.05
C TYR A 68 10.82 9.52 -3.82
N ASP A 69 10.30 10.51 -3.10
CA ASP A 69 9.68 11.71 -3.67
C ASP A 69 10.70 12.87 -3.66
N ASP A 70 11.22 13.21 -4.83
CA ASP A 70 12.20 14.28 -5.03
C ASP A 70 11.58 15.67 -5.09
N GLU A 71 10.27 15.77 -5.29
CA GLU A 71 9.50 17.01 -5.32
C GLU A 71 9.02 17.43 -3.92
N SER A 72 8.85 16.46 -3.01
CA SER A 72 8.51 16.74 -1.63
C SER A 72 9.65 17.49 -0.92
N ILE A 73 9.31 18.62 -0.29
CA ILE A 73 10.22 19.38 0.58
C ILE A 73 10.08 18.97 2.06
N ASP A 74 9.24 18.00 2.35
CA ASP A 74 8.78 17.69 3.69
C ASP A 74 9.59 16.58 4.37
N TRP A 75 9.17 16.26 5.60
CA TRP A 75 9.67 15.17 6.41
C TRP A 75 9.28 13.78 5.88
N ASP A 76 8.49 13.71 4.80
CA ASP A 76 7.91 12.47 4.28
C ASP A 76 8.36 12.16 2.83
N ARG A 77 9.60 12.54 2.46
CA ARG A 77 10.17 12.24 1.13
C ARG A 77 10.49 10.76 0.93
N HIS A 78 10.87 10.10 2.02
CA HIS A 78 11.22 8.69 2.03
C HIS A 78 11.10 8.16 3.46
N SER A 79 9.92 7.68 3.82
CA SER A 79 9.61 7.31 5.19
C SER A 79 8.95 5.95 5.28
N LEU A 80 9.16 5.31 6.43
CA LEU A 80 8.50 4.08 6.82
C LEU A 80 8.22 4.15 8.32
N THR A 81 6.96 4.04 8.68
CA THR A 81 6.49 4.08 10.07
C THR A 81 5.86 2.73 10.39
N LEU A 82 6.43 2.03 11.36
CA LEU A 82 5.96 0.71 11.78
C LEU A 82 5.11 0.81 13.05
N HIS A 83 3.97 0.14 13.10
CA HIS A 83 3.29 0.00 14.38
C HIS A 83 3.89 -1.11 15.24
N THR A 84 3.77 -0.94 16.56
CA THR A 84 4.31 -1.89 17.55
C THR A 84 3.27 -2.88 18.06
N ARG A 85 2.08 -2.93 17.44
CA ARG A 85 0.90 -3.70 17.94
C ARG A 85 0.64 -5.00 17.18
N ILE A 86 1.66 -5.64 16.60
CA ILE A 86 1.51 -6.96 15.97
C ILE A 86 1.85 -8.06 16.99
N PRO A 87 0.94 -9.00 17.29
CA PRO A 87 1.14 -9.99 18.34
C PRO A 87 2.12 -11.11 17.97
N ARG A 88 2.29 -11.41 16.67
CA ARG A 88 3.18 -12.48 16.19
C ARG A 88 4.34 -11.90 15.40
N TYR A 89 5.54 -12.43 15.63
CA TYR A 89 6.75 -11.97 14.97
C TYR A 89 6.69 -12.18 13.45
N GLU A 90 6.13 -13.30 13.01
CA GLU A 90 6.03 -13.66 11.60
C GLU A 90 5.13 -12.69 10.82
N ASP A 91 4.00 -12.29 11.41
CA ASP A 91 3.11 -11.27 10.85
C ASP A 91 3.83 -9.92 10.77
N TRP A 92 4.65 -9.59 11.79
CA TRP A 92 5.42 -8.36 11.80
C TRP A 92 6.49 -8.34 10.73
N VAL A 93 7.14 -9.47 10.46
CA VAL A 93 8.10 -9.61 9.36
C VAL A 93 7.41 -9.40 8.00
N LEU A 94 6.19 -9.92 7.81
CA LEU A 94 5.42 -9.73 6.58
C LEU A 94 4.98 -8.29 6.40
N GLU A 95 4.47 -7.64 7.46
CA GLU A 95 4.12 -6.22 7.46
C GLU A 95 5.33 -5.36 7.08
N VAL A 96 6.48 -5.56 7.74
CA VAL A 96 7.71 -4.81 7.42
C VAL A 96 8.13 -5.05 5.96
N ALA A 97 7.99 -6.27 5.46
CA ALA A 97 8.29 -6.57 4.06
C ALA A 97 7.30 -5.89 3.10
N HIS A 98 6.01 -5.81 3.44
CA HIS A 98 5.00 -5.07 2.68
C HIS A 98 5.35 -3.57 2.59
N GLU A 99 5.62 -2.94 3.74
CA GLU A 99 6.01 -1.52 3.80
C GLU A 99 7.32 -1.24 3.08
N LEU A 100 8.29 -2.16 3.15
CA LEU A 100 9.50 -2.05 2.33
C LEU A 100 9.21 -2.18 0.83
N GLY A 101 8.17 -2.93 0.43
CA GLY A 101 7.71 -2.97 -0.96
C GLY A 101 7.23 -1.60 -1.44
N HIS A 102 6.47 -0.89 -0.62
CA HIS A 102 6.09 0.50 -0.87
C HIS A 102 7.31 1.42 -0.97
N VAL A 103 8.25 1.35 -0.02
CA VAL A 103 9.51 2.12 -0.08
C VAL A 103 10.25 1.89 -1.39
N LEU A 104 10.19 0.69 -1.95
CA LEU A 104 10.78 0.34 -3.25
C LEU A 104 9.93 0.75 -4.46
N GLY A 105 8.83 1.47 -4.25
CA GLY A 105 7.99 2.02 -5.31
C GLY A 105 6.81 1.14 -5.72
N LEU A 106 6.56 0.00 -5.05
CA LEU A 106 5.37 -0.80 -5.34
C LEU A 106 4.12 -0.16 -4.73
N ARG A 107 3.00 -0.24 -5.46
CA ARG A 107 1.67 0.13 -4.96
C ARG A 107 0.89 -1.15 -4.66
N HIS A 108 -0.25 -1.01 -3.99
CA HIS A 108 -1.12 -2.16 -3.77
C HIS A 108 -1.59 -2.78 -5.09
N GLU A 109 -1.51 -4.10 -5.19
CA GLU A 109 -1.85 -4.85 -6.40
C GLU A 109 -3.35 -4.74 -6.72
N HIS A 110 -4.21 -4.69 -5.70
CA HIS A 110 -5.67 -4.51 -5.86
C HIS A 110 -6.08 -3.08 -6.25
N GLN A 111 -5.14 -2.15 -6.37
CA GLN A 111 -5.41 -0.79 -6.84
C GLN A 111 -5.01 -0.58 -8.31
N ARG A 112 -4.49 -1.61 -8.98
CA ARG A 112 -4.14 -1.54 -10.41
C ARG A 112 -5.38 -1.27 -11.26
N PHE A 113 -5.20 -0.45 -12.32
CA PHE A 113 -6.28 -0.07 -13.24
C PHE A 113 -6.98 -1.27 -13.91
N ASP A 114 -6.29 -2.41 -14.04
CA ASP A 114 -6.78 -3.63 -14.68
C ASP A 114 -7.30 -4.68 -13.69
N ARG A 115 -7.38 -4.38 -12.39
CA ARG A 115 -7.75 -5.37 -11.36
C ARG A 115 -9.08 -6.07 -11.64
N ASP A 116 -10.05 -5.35 -12.22
CA ASP A 116 -11.44 -5.83 -12.32
C ASP A 116 -11.57 -6.94 -13.38
N ARG A 117 -10.47 -7.27 -14.09
CA ARG A 117 -10.35 -8.47 -14.94
C ARG A 117 -10.28 -9.76 -14.12
N ASP A 118 -9.73 -9.71 -12.92
CA ASP A 118 -9.46 -10.89 -12.09
C ASP A 118 -10.05 -10.77 -10.68
N LEU A 119 -10.28 -9.54 -10.21
CA LEU A 119 -10.83 -9.23 -8.89
C LEU A 119 -12.23 -8.62 -9.01
N TYR A 120 -12.98 -8.70 -7.93
CA TYR A 120 -14.22 -7.97 -7.74
C TYR A 120 -14.16 -7.19 -6.45
N PHE A 121 -14.44 -5.90 -6.55
CA PHE A 121 -14.52 -4.99 -5.41
C PHE A 121 -15.97 -4.53 -5.18
N ASP A 122 -16.47 -4.70 -3.96
CA ASP A 122 -17.77 -4.19 -3.50
C ASP A 122 -17.59 -3.23 -2.32
N CYS A 123 -17.61 -1.95 -2.63
CA CYS A 123 -17.53 -0.87 -1.65
C CYS A 123 -18.64 -0.95 -0.58
N SER A 124 -19.80 -1.54 -0.89
CA SER A 124 -20.90 -1.67 0.06
C SER A 124 -20.59 -2.58 1.24
N LYS A 125 -19.51 -3.36 1.13
CA LYS A 125 -19.02 -4.28 2.16
C LYS A 125 -17.90 -3.68 3.02
N LEU A 126 -17.49 -2.44 2.77
CA LEU A 126 -16.49 -1.77 3.59
C LEU A 126 -17.09 -1.29 4.91
N GLN A 127 -16.27 -1.34 5.96
CA GLN A 127 -16.58 -0.68 7.22
C GLN A 127 -16.83 0.82 6.97
N GLY A 128 -17.90 1.36 7.56
CA GLY A 128 -18.28 2.76 7.41
C GLY A 128 -19.13 3.08 6.18
N TYR A 129 -19.42 2.10 5.30
CA TYR A 129 -20.19 2.35 4.09
C TYR A 129 -21.61 2.87 4.36
N ILE A 130 -22.31 2.28 5.33
CA ILE A 130 -23.70 2.66 5.65
C ILE A 130 -23.73 4.10 6.16
N GLU A 131 -22.84 4.42 7.10
CA GLU A 131 -22.67 5.75 7.67
C GLU A 131 -22.29 6.77 6.59
N ALA A 132 -21.36 6.42 5.70
CA ALA A 132 -20.94 7.27 4.61
C ALA A 132 -22.07 7.54 3.60
N ARG A 133 -22.83 6.49 3.24
CA ARG A 133 -23.99 6.59 2.35
C ARG A 133 -25.04 7.54 2.94
N ASP A 134 -25.39 7.35 4.20
CA ASP A 134 -26.44 8.13 4.85
C ASP A 134 -25.98 9.58 5.08
N THR A 135 -24.71 9.79 5.41
CA THR A 135 -24.11 11.12 5.52
C THR A 135 -24.13 11.86 4.18
N ILE A 136 -23.70 11.23 3.09
CA ILE A 136 -23.75 11.85 1.75
C ILE A 136 -25.20 12.16 1.35
N ALA A 137 -26.14 11.27 1.63
CA ALA A 137 -27.56 11.48 1.32
C ALA A 137 -28.18 12.65 2.11
N ALA A 138 -27.71 12.89 3.33
CA ALA A 138 -28.12 14.03 4.15
C ALA A 138 -27.51 15.37 3.70
N HIS A 139 -26.48 15.33 2.85
CA HIS A 139 -25.71 16.49 2.38
C HIS A 139 -25.70 16.62 0.84
N PRO A 140 -26.85 16.83 0.19
CA PRO A 140 -26.93 16.95 -1.27
C PRO A 140 -26.10 18.10 -1.85
N GLU A 141 -25.81 19.13 -1.05
CA GLU A 141 -24.98 20.27 -1.43
C GLU A 141 -23.51 19.91 -1.70
N TRP A 142 -23.05 18.72 -1.27
CA TRP A 142 -21.69 18.25 -1.57
C TRP A 142 -21.50 17.87 -3.04
N GLY A 143 -22.57 17.61 -3.78
CA GLY A 143 -22.53 17.43 -5.23
C GLY A 143 -21.92 16.10 -5.71
N PHE A 144 -21.83 15.09 -4.85
CA PHE A 144 -21.39 13.75 -5.22
C PHE A 144 -22.22 12.66 -4.55
N THR A 145 -22.16 11.45 -5.11
CA THR A 145 -22.87 10.25 -4.65
C THR A 145 -21.94 9.30 -3.89
N ILE A 146 -22.51 8.35 -3.15
CA ILE A 146 -21.73 7.27 -2.53
C ILE A 146 -20.92 6.46 -3.56
N LYS A 147 -21.48 6.24 -4.77
CA LYS A 147 -20.76 5.55 -5.85
C LYS A 147 -19.50 6.31 -6.25
N GLN A 148 -19.60 7.62 -6.43
CA GLN A 148 -18.44 8.47 -6.75
C GLN A 148 -17.42 8.50 -5.59
N ALA A 149 -17.89 8.45 -4.34
CA ALA A 149 -16.99 8.32 -3.18
C ALA A 149 -16.23 6.99 -3.17
N CYS A 150 -16.88 5.89 -3.54
CA CYS A 150 -16.25 4.56 -3.67
C CYS A 150 -15.21 4.47 -4.78
N GLU A 151 -15.34 5.27 -5.84
CA GLU A 151 -14.45 5.27 -7.00
C GLU A 151 -13.33 6.32 -6.89
N SER A 152 -13.37 7.19 -5.86
CA SER A 152 -12.46 8.32 -5.71
C SER A 152 -11.53 8.16 -4.52
N ARG A 153 -10.24 8.43 -4.75
CA ARG A 153 -9.25 8.52 -3.69
C ARG A 153 -9.46 9.72 -2.74
N TYR A 154 -10.25 10.71 -3.16
CA TYR A 154 -10.37 11.99 -2.46
C TYR A 154 -11.74 12.22 -1.85
N LEU A 155 -12.83 11.82 -2.51
CA LEU A 155 -14.17 12.22 -2.11
C LEU A 155 -14.56 11.66 -0.73
N GLY A 156 -14.19 10.42 -0.41
CA GLY A 156 -14.49 9.79 0.88
C GLY A 156 -13.89 10.53 2.09
N THR A 157 -12.79 11.25 1.91
CA THR A 157 -12.09 12.00 2.97
C THR A 157 -12.18 13.52 2.78
N SER A 158 -12.90 13.98 1.74
CA SER A 158 -13.02 15.41 1.40
C SER A 158 -13.77 16.24 2.44
N LYS A 159 -14.53 15.59 3.33
CA LYS A 159 -15.32 16.20 4.40
C LYS A 159 -14.96 15.53 5.73
N LYS A 160 -14.81 16.37 6.76
CA LYS A 160 -14.47 15.91 8.11
C LYS A 160 -15.56 14.98 8.67
N GLU A 161 -16.80 15.28 8.35
CA GLU A 161 -17.99 14.54 8.79
C GLU A 161 -18.14 13.19 8.07
N LEU A 162 -17.61 13.06 6.84
CA LEU A 162 -17.72 11.83 6.06
C LEU A 162 -16.72 10.76 6.49
N ASN A 163 -15.45 11.14 6.60
CA ASN A 163 -14.33 10.29 7.06
C ASN A 163 -14.35 8.83 6.55
N PHE A 164 -14.69 8.61 5.28
CA PHE A 164 -14.77 7.29 4.65
C PHE A 164 -13.46 6.96 3.92
N TRP A 165 -12.37 6.86 4.69
CA TRP A 165 -11.02 6.65 4.16
C TRP A 165 -10.83 5.23 3.60
N GLN A 166 -11.59 4.24 4.08
CA GLN A 166 -11.51 2.86 3.60
C GLN A 166 -11.79 2.76 2.10
N ALA A 167 -12.69 3.59 1.55
CA ALA A 167 -12.94 3.63 0.10
C ALA A 167 -11.72 4.11 -0.69
N ALA A 168 -10.97 5.08 -0.16
CA ALA A 168 -9.77 5.59 -0.83
C ALA A 168 -8.67 4.52 -0.98
N GLU A 169 -8.59 3.57 -0.05
CA GLU A 169 -7.68 2.41 -0.09
C GLU A 169 -8.03 1.40 -1.19
N TYR A 170 -9.22 1.50 -1.79
CA TYR A 170 -9.65 0.67 -2.90
C TYR A 170 -9.89 1.46 -4.19
N ALA A 171 -9.61 2.76 -4.20
CA ALA A 171 -9.65 3.52 -5.44
C ALA A 171 -8.56 3.01 -6.41
N LEU A 172 -8.91 2.89 -7.69
CA LEU A 172 -7.96 2.55 -8.73
C LEU A 172 -6.92 3.67 -8.86
N HIS A 173 -5.65 3.32 -9.02
CA HIS A 173 -4.67 4.32 -9.45
C HIS A 173 -4.91 4.69 -10.90
N THR A 174 -4.76 5.96 -11.22
CA THR A 174 -4.91 6.51 -12.57
C THR A 174 -3.72 6.20 -13.49
N VAL A 175 -2.75 5.40 -13.02
CA VAL A 175 -1.59 5.00 -13.83
C VAL A 175 -1.98 3.86 -14.78
N ASP A 176 -1.58 4.01 -16.04
CA ASP A 176 -1.96 3.14 -17.15
C ASP A 176 -1.16 1.83 -17.22
N GLU A 177 -1.36 1.09 -18.30
CA GLU A 177 -0.72 -0.19 -18.60
C GLU A 177 0.82 -0.15 -18.53
N SER A 178 1.46 1.00 -18.74
CA SER A 178 2.92 1.14 -18.65
C SER A 178 3.46 0.79 -17.25
N HIS A 179 2.64 0.97 -16.21
CA HIS A 179 3.01 0.68 -14.82
C HIS A 179 2.71 -0.76 -14.40
N SER A 180 1.85 -1.47 -15.14
CA SER A 180 1.69 -2.93 -15.02
C SER A 180 2.82 -3.68 -15.73
N TYR A 181 3.57 -2.98 -16.58
CA TYR A 181 4.63 -3.52 -17.42
C TYR A 181 4.22 -4.74 -18.25
N GLY A 182 2.96 -4.76 -18.71
CA GLY A 182 2.36 -5.82 -19.51
C GLY A 182 2.10 -7.14 -18.76
N ARG A 183 2.09 -7.12 -17.42
CA ARG A 183 1.83 -8.31 -16.60
C ARG A 183 0.36 -8.40 -16.20
N LEU A 184 -0.10 -9.62 -15.95
CA LEU A 184 -1.37 -9.87 -15.26
C LEU A 184 -1.25 -9.50 -13.78
N ILE A 185 -2.38 -9.49 -13.07
CA ILE A 185 -2.43 -9.35 -11.61
C ILE A 185 -1.61 -10.47 -10.96
N ASP A 186 -0.69 -10.12 -10.06
CA ASP A 186 -0.02 -11.10 -9.21
C ASP A 186 -0.82 -11.34 -7.92
N HIS A 187 -1.63 -12.39 -7.93
CA HIS A 187 -2.46 -12.77 -6.78
C HIS A 187 -1.67 -13.16 -5.52
N ASN A 188 -0.37 -13.44 -5.66
CA ASN A 188 0.51 -13.76 -4.54
C ASN A 188 1.41 -12.59 -4.14
N SER A 189 1.24 -11.42 -4.77
CA SER A 189 2.00 -10.23 -4.44
C SER A 189 1.89 -9.92 -2.95
N ILE A 190 3.02 -9.58 -2.33
CA ILE A 190 3.02 -9.07 -0.96
C ILE A 190 2.19 -7.79 -0.83
N MET A 191 1.97 -7.07 -1.94
CA MET A 191 1.19 -5.84 -2.03
C MET A 191 -0.33 -6.06 -2.22
N MET A 192 -0.80 -7.31 -2.22
CA MET A 192 -2.21 -7.64 -2.34
C MET A 192 -2.91 -7.58 -0.97
N TYR A 193 -3.99 -6.82 -0.87
CA TYR A 193 -4.88 -6.93 0.30
C TYR A 193 -5.65 -8.25 0.29
N SER A 194 -5.83 -8.80 1.48
CA SER A 194 -6.73 -9.96 1.66
C SER A 194 -8.20 -9.55 1.51
N SER A 195 -9.07 -10.54 1.30
CA SER A 195 -10.52 -10.32 1.24
C SER A 195 -11.13 -9.69 2.49
N TRP A 196 -10.46 -9.77 3.64
CA TRP A 196 -10.98 -9.26 4.91
C TRP A 196 -10.55 -7.83 5.21
N ALA A 197 -9.63 -7.27 4.43
CA ALA A 197 -9.13 -5.92 4.64
C ALA A 197 -10.29 -4.91 4.60
N ASN A 198 -10.51 -4.19 5.70
CA ASN A 198 -11.57 -3.19 5.87
C ASN A 198 -13.02 -3.72 5.69
N ALA A 199 -13.23 -5.04 5.78
CA ALA A 199 -14.58 -5.61 5.69
C ALA A 199 -15.45 -5.20 6.88
N ALA A 200 -16.69 -4.79 6.62
CA ALA A 200 -17.70 -4.51 7.65
C ALA A 200 -18.16 -5.79 8.37
N ASP A 201 -18.09 -6.93 7.67
CA ASP A 201 -18.61 -8.21 8.15
C ASP A 201 -17.63 -9.34 7.84
N LEU A 202 -17.02 -9.88 8.89
CA LEU A 202 -16.02 -10.95 8.79
C LEU A 202 -16.64 -12.36 8.87
N MET A 203 -17.93 -12.49 9.18
CA MET A 203 -18.53 -13.76 9.59
C MET A 203 -19.43 -14.41 8.54
N HIS A 204 -19.96 -13.65 7.57
CA HIS A 204 -21.03 -14.12 6.69
C HIS A 204 -20.57 -14.50 5.27
N GLY A 205 -19.36 -15.05 5.15
CA GLY A 205 -18.87 -15.71 3.93
C GLY A 205 -18.49 -14.76 2.78
N LEU A 206 -18.16 -15.36 1.63
CA LEU A 206 -17.50 -14.69 0.51
C LEU A 206 -18.27 -13.48 -0.03
N ALA A 207 -19.61 -13.56 -0.08
CA ALA A 207 -20.47 -12.51 -0.64
C ALA A 207 -20.52 -11.22 0.21
N ASN A 208 -19.92 -11.23 1.41
CA ASN A 208 -19.85 -10.05 2.28
C ASN A 208 -18.43 -9.49 2.41
N LEU A 209 -17.49 -9.98 1.61
CA LEU A 209 -16.12 -9.49 1.59
C LEU A 209 -15.99 -8.39 0.53
N PRO A 210 -15.31 -7.26 0.84
CA PRO A 210 -15.14 -6.15 -0.09
C PRO A 210 -14.30 -6.53 -1.29
N LEU A 211 -13.40 -7.50 -1.18
CA LEU A 211 -12.53 -7.91 -2.28
C LEU A 211 -12.55 -9.42 -2.43
N VAL A 212 -12.81 -9.92 -3.63
CA VAL A 212 -12.76 -11.36 -3.96
C VAL A 212 -12.10 -11.56 -5.31
N ARG A 213 -11.68 -12.79 -5.60
CA ARG A 213 -11.08 -13.17 -6.87
C ARG A 213 -12.06 -14.01 -7.69
N TRP A 214 -12.16 -13.73 -8.98
CA TRP A 214 -12.88 -14.58 -9.91
C TRP A 214 -12.09 -15.85 -10.22
N LYS A 215 -12.76 -17.01 -10.20
CA LYS A 215 -12.14 -18.28 -10.58
C LYS A 215 -11.83 -18.36 -12.07
N ASN A 216 -12.69 -17.77 -12.90
CA ASN A 216 -12.62 -17.83 -14.37
C ASN A 216 -12.90 -16.46 -15.01
N GLY A 217 -12.51 -15.37 -14.34
CA GLY A 217 -12.87 -14.01 -14.71
C GLY A 217 -14.35 -13.64 -14.44
N PRO A 218 -14.73 -12.36 -14.62
CA PRO A 218 -16.09 -11.89 -14.39
C PRO A 218 -17.09 -12.64 -15.28
N PRO A 219 -18.20 -13.15 -14.72
CA PRO A 219 -19.18 -13.86 -15.51
C PRO A 219 -19.93 -12.90 -16.45
N SER A 220 -20.14 -13.33 -17.70
CA SER A 220 -20.75 -12.51 -18.75
C SER A 220 -22.21 -12.10 -18.48
N ASN A 221 -22.89 -12.82 -17.60
CA ASN A 221 -24.26 -12.52 -17.17
C ASN A 221 -24.32 -11.54 -15.99
N GLY A 222 -23.17 -11.05 -15.49
CA GLY A 222 -23.11 -10.14 -14.34
C GLY A 222 -23.50 -10.79 -13.01
N HIS A 223 -23.47 -12.13 -12.92
CA HIS A 223 -23.75 -12.85 -11.67
C HIS A 223 -22.77 -12.42 -10.59
N ALA A 224 -23.30 -11.98 -9.45
CA ALA A 224 -22.50 -11.52 -8.32
C ALA A 224 -21.57 -12.63 -7.79
N PRO A 225 -20.45 -12.30 -7.12
CA PRO A 225 -19.57 -13.33 -6.60
C PRO A 225 -20.27 -14.25 -5.59
N ASP A 226 -20.08 -15.54 -5.77
CA ASP A 226 -20.42 -16.57 -4.81
C ASP A 226 -19.39 -17.71 -4.85
N HIS A 227 -19.61 -18.76 -4.06
CA HIS A 227 -18.68 -19.88 -3.98
C HIS A 227 -18.52 -20.66 -5.30
N SER A 228 -19.44 -20.53 -6.26
CA SER A 228 -19.36 -21.21 -7.55
C SER A 228 -18.40 -20.53 -8.52
N ASN A 229 -18.31 -19.20 -8.49
CA ASN A 229 -17.57 -18.41 -9.48
C ASN A 229 -16.41 -17.58 -8.89
N ALA A 230 -16.31 -17.46 -7.57
CA ALA A 230 -15.29 -16.66 -6.90
C ALA A 230 -14.65 -17.40 -5.71
N GLU A 231 -13.49 -16.90 -5.30
CA GLU A 231 -12.72 -17.35 -4.15
C GLU A 231 -12.16 -16.16 -3.35
N THR A 232 -11.76 -16.41 -2.11
CA THR A 232 -11.16 -15.38 -1.26
C THR A 232 -9.70 -15.15 -1.64
N VAL A 233 -9.29 -13.89 -1.57
CA VAL A 233 -7.89 -13.46 -1.63
C VAL A 233 -7.30 -13.66 -0.24
N GLN A 234 -6.34 -14.57 -0.13
CA GLN A 234 -5.66 -14.87 1.13
C GLN A 234 -4.63 -13.80 1.46
N TRP A 235 -4.25 -13.71 2.74
CA TRP A 235 -3.10 -12.91 3.13
C TRP A 235 -1.83 -13.44 2.45
N PRO A 236 -1.00 -12.56 1.84
CA PRO A 236 0.24 -13.00 1.24
C PRO A 236 1.19 -13.55 2.30
N THR A 237 1.86 -14.65 1.98
CA THR A 237 2.81 -15.32 2.89
C THR A 237 4.26 -14.95 2.62
N GLY A 238 4.51 -14.04 1.67
CA GLY A 238 5.82 -13.52 1.36
C GLY A 238 5.89 -12.79 0.03
N ILE A 239 7.11 -12.55 -0.44
CA ILE A 239 7.39 -11.79 -1.65
C ILE A 239 7.31 -12.71 -2.88
N SER A 240 6.42 -12.38 -3.80
CA SER A 240 6.19 -13.12 -5.04
C SER A 240 7.30 -12.89 -6.07
N ASP A 241 7.37 -13.74 -7.10
CA ASP A 241 8.26 -13.47 -8.24
C ASP A 241 7.81 -12.22 -9.02
N GLY A 242 6.50 -11.93 -9.12
CA GLY A 242 6.02 -10.71 -9.77
C GLY A 242 6.47 -9.44 -9.05
N ASP A 243 6.48 -9.44 -7.71
CA ASP A 243 7.03 -8.34 -6.90
C ASP A 243 8.51 -8.07 -7.23
N LYS A 244 9.33 -9.14 -7.22
CA LYS A 244 10.76 -9.08 -7.58
C LYS A 244 10.93 -8.49 -8.97
N GLU A 245 10.18 -9.00 -9.93
CA GLU A 245 10.32 -8.58 -11.30
C GLU A 245 9.77 -7.15 -11.54
N ALA A 246 8.86 -6.65 -10.70
CA ALA A 246 8.42 -5.26 -10.74
C ALA A 246 9.53 -4.33 -10.24
N ILE A 247 10.20 -4.69 -9.15
CA ILE A 247 11.39 -3.97 -8.66
C ILE A 247 12.51 -3.94 -9.70
N GLN A 248 12.78 -5.05 -10.39
CA GLN A 248 13.78 -5.09 -11.46
C GLN A 248 13.46 -4.14 -12.63
N LYS A 249 12.18 -3.88 -12.88
CA LYS A 249 11.76 -2.92 -13.92
C LYS A 249 11.89 -1.47 -13.45
N LEU A 250 11.61 -1.21 -12.17
CA LEU A 250 11.80 0.11 -11.55
C LEU A 250 13.29 0.47 -11.42
N TYR A 251 14.12 -0.50 -11.06
CA TYR A 251 15.56 -0.35 -10.88
C TYR A 251 16.31 -1.38 -11.75
N PRO A 252 16.51 -1.09 -13.05
CA PRO A 252 17.20 -2.00 -13.95
C PRO A 252 18.58 -2.34 -13.41
N TRP A 253 18.82 -3.64 -13.19
CA TRP A 253 20.11 -4.13 -12.73
C TRP A 253 21.15 -3.91 -13.82
N LYS A 254 22.35 -3.49 -13.40
CA LYS A 254 23.48 -3.40 -14.31
C LYS A 254 24.16 -4.77 -14.28
N ASP A 255 24.08 -5.48 -15.40
CA ASP A 255 24.84 -6.72 -15.63
C ASP A 255 26.34 -6.54 -15.36
#